data_AF-A0A0L0MCK5-F1
#
_entry.id   AF-A0A0L0MCK5-F1
#
_cell.length_a   1.000
_cell.length_b   1.000
_cell.length_c   1.000
_cell.angle_alpha   90.00
_cell.angle_beta   90.00
_cell.angle_gamma   90.00
#
_symmetry.space_group_name_H-M   'P 1'
#
loop_
_entity.id
_entity.type
_entity.pdbx_description
1 polymer ?
#
loop_
_entity_poly.entity_id
_entity_poly.type
_entity_poly.pdbx_seq_one_letter_code
_entity_poly.pdbx_strand_id
1 'polypeptide(L)'
;MAKLALIEREKKRARLAAKYAPKRTELKAVIDDASKSDEERYFARLALQQLPRNSNPTRKRNRCAITGRPRGTFRKFGLARGKIREIAFRGEIPGLTKASW
;
A
#
# COMPACT_ATOMS: atom_id res chain seq x y z
N MET A 1 6.76 -14.00 13.91
CA MET A 1 5.93 -12.77 13.82
C MET A 1 6.82 -11.61 13.39
N ALA A 2 6.29 -10.59 12.70
CA ALA A 2 7.08 -9.39 12.39
C ALA A 2 7.25 -8.50 13.63
N LYS A 3 8.35 -7.72 13.69
CA LYS A 3 8.57 -6.74 14.77
C LYS A 3 7.42 -5.73 14.80
N LEU A 4 6.92 -5.40 16.00
CA LEU A 4 5.86 -4.40 16.21
C LEU A 4 6.18 -3.06 15.55
N ALA A 5 7.42 -2.60 15.69
CA ALA A 5 7.91 -1.37 15.06
C ALA A 5 7.73 -1.36 13.52
N LEU A 6 7.85 -2.50 12.85
CA LEU A 6 7.67 -2.60 11.41
C LEU A 6 6.20 -2.56 11.00
N ILE A 7 5.31 -3.08 11.86
CA ILE A 7 3.86 -3.01 11.66
C ILE A 7 3.38 -1.57 11.84
N GLU A 8 3.82 -0.90 12.91
CA GLU A 8 3.51 0.51 13.17
C GLU A 8 4.07 1.46 12.10
N ARG A 9 5.27 1.17 11.58
CA ARG A 9 5.83 1.91 10.43
C ARG A 9 4.91 1.84 9.21
N GLU A 10 4.28 0.69 8.97
CA GLU A 10 3.34 0.50 7.86
C GLU A 10 2.01 1.24 8.12
N LYS A 11 1.49 1.19 9.35
CA LYS A 11 0.32 1.99 9.75
C LYS A 11 0.57 3.50 9.60
N LYS A 12 1.77 3.99 9.94
CA LYS A 12 2.17 5.39 9.71
C LYS A 12 2.17 5.74 8.23
N ARG A 13 2.71 4.88 7.35
CA ARG A 13 2.68 5.08 5.89
C ARG A 13 1.26 5.09 5.35
N ALA A 14 0.39 4.19 5.81
CA ALA A 14 -1.01 4.16 5.43
C ALA A 14 -1.72 5.48 5.75
N ARG A 15 -1.56 5.98 6.99
CA ARG A 15 -2.11 7.27 7.44
C ARG A 15 -1.59 8.45 6.62
N LEU A 16 -0.27 8.55 6.42
CA LEU A 16 0.31 9.64 5.62
C LEU A 16 -0.14 9.60 4.17
N ALA A 17 -0.19 8.41 3.56
CA ALA A 17 -0.64 8.28 2.19
C ALA A 17 -2.12 8.68 2.02
N ALA A 18 -2.98 8.37 2.99
CA ALA A 18 -4.37 8.84 2.97
C ALA A 18 -4.45 10.37 3.14
N LYS A 19 -3.71 10.93 4.10
CA LYS A 19 -3.70 12.37 4.38
C LYS A 19 -3.29 13.22 3.17
N TYR A 20 -2.28 12.79 2.42
CA TYR A 20 -1.73 13.54 1.28
C TYR A 20 -2.22 13.03 -0.07
N ALA A 21 -3.14 12.07 -0.12
CA ALA A 21 -3.72 11.58 -1.37
C ALA A 21 -4.26 12.70 -2.28
N PRO A 22 -5.17 13.59 -1.81
CA PRO A 22 -5.76 14.63 -2.67
C PRO A 22 -4.71 15.61 -3.20
N LYS A 23 -3.85 16.13 -2.32
CA LYS A 23 -2.77 17.04 -2.72
C LYS A 23 -1.80 16.42 -3.74
N ARG A 24 -1.54 15.11 -3.65
CA ARG A 24 -0.70 14.41 -4.62
C ARG A 24 -1.40 14.19 -5.95
N THR A 25 -2.71 13.94 -5.97
CA THR A 25 -3.48 13.79 -7.22
C THR A 25 -3.58 15.11 -7.95
N GLU A 26 -3.82 16.21 -7.24
CA GLU A 26 -3.84 17.58 -7.81
C GLU A 26 -2.50 17.95 -8.43
N LEU A 27 -1.40 17.82 -7.66
CA LEU A 27 -0.07 18.14 -8.16
C LEU A 27 0.34 17.27 -9.36
N LYS A 28 -0.03 15.99 -9.35
CA LYS A 28 0.24 15.11 -10.50
C LYS A 28 -0.56 15.50 -11.73
N ALA A 29 -1.84 15.85 -11.57
CA ALA A 29 -2.66 16.32 -12.68
C ALA A 29 -2.04 17.54 -13.37
N VAL A 30 -1.52 18.51 -12.59
CA VAL A 30 -0.80 19.67 -13.14
C VAL A 30 0.51 19.27 -13.84
N ILE A 31 1.25 18.31 -13.30
CA ILE A 31 2.52 17.86 -13.89
C ILE A 31 2.32 17.13 -15.22
N ASP A 32 1.25 16.33 -15.31
CA ASP A 32 0.92 15.50 -16.47
C ASP A 32 0.17 16.28 -17.57
N ASP A 33 -0.34 17.48 -17.27
CA ASP A 33 -1.04 18.35 -18.21
C ASP A 33 -0.06 19.09 -19.15
N ALA A 34 -0.06 18.71 -20.42
CA ALA A 34 0.80 19.29 -21.45
C ALA A 34 0.41 20.72 -21.86
N SER A 35 -0.80 21.18 -21.52
CA SER A 35 -1.26 22.54 -21.85
C SER A 35 -0.66 23.62 -20.93
N LYS A 36 -0.09 23.19 -19.78
CA LYS A 36 0.48 24.06 -18.77
C LYS A 36 1.89 24.51 -19.15
N SER A 37 2.26 25.73 -18.74
CA SER A 37 3.60 26.24 -18.96
C SER A 37 4.65 25.35 -18.27
N ASP A 38 5.88 25.35 -18.79
CA ASP A 38 6.97 24.60 -18.16
C ASP A 38 7.26 25.07 -16.74
N GLU A 39 7.07 26.37 -16.47
CA GLU A 39 7.23 26.95 -15.14
C GLU A 39 6.19 26.43 -14.15
N GLU A 40 4.91 26.41 -14.52
CA GLU A 40 3.83 25.87 -13.67
C GLU A 40 4.07 24.39 -13.36
N ARG A 41 4.48 23.61 -14.36
CA ARG A 41 4.86 22.19 -14.18
C ARG A 41 6.09 22.05 -13.29
N TYR A 42 7.07 22.95 -13.41
CA TYR A 42 8.27 22.96 -12.55
C TYR A 42 7.92 23.22 -11.08
N PHE A 43 7.12 24.25 -10.79
CA PHE A 43 6.68 24.55 -9.43
C PHE A 43 5.84 23.41 -8.83
N ALA A 44 4.97 22.77 -9.63
CA ALA A 44 4.21 21.60 -9.19
C ALA A 44 5.11 20.41 -8.84
N ARG A 45 6.18 20.15 -9.62
CA ARG A 45 7.18 19.12 -9.27
C ARG A 45 7.91 19.46 -7.98
N LEU A 46 8.29 20.72 -7.77
CA LEU A 46 8.97 21.17 -6.57
C LEU A 46 8.08 21.03 -5.33
N ALA A 47 6.81 21.42 -5.42
CA ALA A 47 5.81 21.21 -4.37
C ALA A 47 5.58 19.72 -4.07
N LEU A 48 5.59 18.84 -5.08
CA LEU A 48 5.47 17.39 -4.89
C LEU A 48 6.67 16.79 -4.14
N GLN A 49 7.88 17.32 -4.38
CA GLN A 49 9.12 16.90 -3.72
C GLN A 49 9.17 17.31 -2.24
N GLN A 50 8.58 18.45 -1.89
CA GLN A 50 8.48 18.92 -0.49
C GLN A 50 7.57 18.04 0.37
N LEU A 51 6.68 17.23 -0.22
CA LEU A 51 5.81 16.33 0.54
C LEU A 51 6.60 15.20 1.22
N PRO A 52 6.14 14.72 2.40
CA PRO A 52 6.82 13.63 3.10
C PRO A 52 6.95 12.38 2.22
N ARG A 53 8.16 11.81 2.08
CA ARG A 53 8.41 10.64 1.20
C ARG A 53 7.52 9.42 1.50
N ASN A 54 7.11 9.23 2.75
CA ASN A 54 6.21 8.16 3.19
C ASN A 54 4.74 8.36 2.78
N SER A 55 4.37 9.55 2.28
CA SER A 55 3.06 9.80 1.69
C SER A 55 2.87 9.10 0.34
N ASN A 56 3.96 8.70 -0.33
CA ASN A 56 3.86 8.02 -1.60
C ASN A 56 3.32 6.59 -1.42
N PRO A 57 2.18 6.23 -2.05
CA PRO A 57 1.57 4.91 -1.92
C PRO A 57 2.49 3.76 -2.37
N THR A 58 3.45 3.99 -3.28
CA THR A 58 4.38 2.94 -3.76
C THR A 58 5.28 2.40 -2.65
N ARG A 59 5.45 3.15 -1.55
CA ARG A 59 6.26 2.71 -0.40
C ARG A 59 5.51 1.78 0.55
N LYS A 60 4.21 1.58 0.34
CA LYS A 60 3.43 0.63 1.13
C LYS A 60 3.86 -0.80 0.78
N ARG A 61 3.84 -1.68 1.78
CA ARG A 61 4.12 -3.11 1.61
C ARG A 61 2.98 -3.92 2.19
N ASN A 62 2.39 -4.79 1.37
CA ASN A 62 1.37 -5.73 1.82
C ASN A 62 1.96 -6.68 2.87
N ARG A 63 1.36 -6.67 4.05
CA ARG A 63 1.73 -7.53 5.19
C ARG A 63 0.54 -8.39 5.57
N CYS A 64 0.82 -9.58 6.08
CA CYS A 64 -0.20 -10.43 6.70
C CYS A 64 -0.86 -9.68 7.86
N ALA A 65 -2.19 -9.62 7.89
CA ALA A 65 -2.93 -8.95 8.96
C ALA A 65 -2.63 -9.53 10.36
N ILE A 66 -2.45 -10.85 10.46
CA ILE A 66 -2.21 -11.55 11.73
C ILE A 66 -0.74 -11.45 12.15
N THR A 67 0.17 -11.79 11.23
CA THR A 67 1.60 -12.01 11.60
C THR A 67 2.54 -10.88 11.19
N GLY A 68 2.08 -9.93 10.37
CA GLY A 68 2.89 -8.87 9.80
C GLY A 68 3.90 -9.32 8.74
N ARG A 69 3.89 -10.61 8.31
CA ARG A 69 4.82 -11.16 7.32
C ARG A 69 4.73 -10.38 5.99
N PRO A 70 5.84 -9.86 5.43
CA PRO A 70 5.82 -8.98 4.25
C PRO A 70 5.93 -9.71 2.89
N ARG A 71 6.00 -11.04 2.90
CA ARG A 71 6.22 -11.89 1.70
C ARG A 71 5.17 -12.99 1.63
N GLY A 72 4.82 -13.39 0.41
CA GLY A 72 3.80 -14.41 0.13
C GLY A 72 2.44 -14.01 0.68
N THR A 73 2.08 -12.73 0.56
CA THR A 73 0.79 -12.18 0.97
C THR A 73 -0.17 -12.19 -0.22
N PHE A 74 -1.34 -12.82 -0.03
CA PHE A 74 -2.37 -12.86 -1.05
C PHE A 74 -3.35 -11.72 -0.82
N ARG A 75 -3.55 -10.86 -1.83
CA ARG A 75 -4.42 -9.68 -1.71
C ARG A 75 -5.88 -10.05 -1.39
N LYS A 76 -6.40 -11.13 -2.01
CA LYS A 76 -7.76 -11.64 -1.79
C LYS A 76 -8.07 -11.91 -0.31
N PHE A 77 -7.10 -12.43 0.42
CA PHE A 77 -7.27 -12.82 1.83
C PHE A 77 -6.64 -11.82 2.82
N GLY A 78 -5.76 -10.92 2.37
CA GLY A 78 -4.99 -10.04 3.27
C GLY A 78 -3.99 -10.77 4.17
N LEU A 79 -3.72 -12.05 3.89
CA LEU A 79 -2.95 -12.94 4.75
C LEU A 79 -1.74 -13.53 4.01
N ALA A 80 -0.75 -13.99 4.78
CA ALA A 80 0.40 -14.71 4.23
C ALA A 80 0.07 -16.20 4.01
N ARG A 81 0.75 -16.83 3.04
CA ARG A 81 0.58 -18.24 2.64
C ARG A 81 0.45 -19.24 3.79
N GLY A 82 1.25 -19.07 4.85
CA GLY A 82 1.21 -19.97 6.02
C GLY A 82 -0.09 -19.86 6.81
N LYS A 83 -0.56 -18.63 7.06
CA LYS A 83 -1.82 -18.39 7.77
C LYS A 83 -3.04 -18.72 6.91
N ILE A 84 -2.96 -18.51 5.60
CA ILE A 84 -4.02 -18.96 4.69
C ILE A 84 -4.15 -20.47 4.74
N ARG A 85 -3.04 -21.22 4.68
CA ARG A 85 -3.07 -22.68 4.78
C ARG A 85 -3.71 -23.15 6.10
N GLU A 86 -3.30 -22.56 7.22
CA GLU A 86 -3.85 -22.88 8.55
C GLU A 86 -5.36 -22.62 8.65
N ILE A 87 -5.82 -21.45 8.21
CA ILE A 87 -7.23 -21.04 8.24
C ILE A 87 -8.06 -21.85 7.24
N ALA A 88 -7.50 -22.17 6.07
CA ALA A 88 -8.13 -23.02 5.07
C ALA A 88 -8.40 -24.44 5.61
N PHE A 89 -7.41 -25.04 6.28
CA PHE A 89 -7.58 -26.36 6.88
C PHE A 89 -8.56 -26.38 8.06
N ARG A 90 -8.77 -25.23 8.72
CA ARG A 90 -9.82 -25.08 9.74
C ARG A 90 -11.22 -24.81 9.15
N GLY A 91 -11.35 -24.65 7.84
CA GLY A 91 -12.63 -24.37 7.19
C GLY A 91 -13.15 -22.93 7.40
N GLU A 92 -12.32 -22.01 7.91
CA GLU A 92 -12.74 -20.62 8.18
C GLU A 92 -12.73 -19.74 6.91
N ILE A 93 -12.27 -20.26 5.76
CA ILE A 93 -12.35 -19.58 4.47
C ILE A 93 -13.52 -20.17 3.66
N PRO A 94 -14.63 -19.43 3.48
CA PRO A 94 -15.78 -19.91 2.74
C PRO A 94 -15.43 -20.32 1.31
N GLY A 95 -15.86 -21.52 0.91
CA GLY A 95 -15.69 -22.04 -0.45
C GLY A 95 -14.25 -22.37 -0.86
N LEU A 96 -13.30 -22.40 0.08
CA LEU A 96 -11.92 -22.80 -0.23
C LEU A 96 -11.70 -24.28 0.08
N THR A 97 -11.54 -25.07 -0.99
CA THR A 97 -11.20 -26.49 -0.92
C THR A 97 -9.91 -26.76 -1.70
N LYS A 98 -9.28 -27.92 -1.45
CA LYS A 98 -8.22 -28.40 -2.35
C LYS A 98 -8.87 -28.74 -3.68
N ALA A 99 -8.40 -28.10 -4.74
CA ALA A 99 -8.89 -28.34 -6.08
C ALA A 99 -7.94 -29.29 -6.82
N SER A 100 -8.52 -30.21 -7.58
CA SER A 100 -7.85 -31.16 -8.47
C SER A 100 -8.56 -31.08 -9.81
N TRP A 101 -7.82 -30.75 -10.86
CA TRP A 101 -8.26 -30.68 -12.24
C TRP A 101 -7.15 -31.20 -13.14
#